data_AF-A0A1Y4F809-F1
#
_entry.id   AF-A0A1Y4F809-F1
#
_cell.length_a   1.000
_cell.length_b   1.000
_cell.length_c   1.000
_cell.angle_alpha   90.00
_cell.angle_beta   90.00
_cell.angle_gamma   90.00
#
_symmetry.space_group_name_H-M   'P 1'
#
loop_
_entity.id
_entity.type
_entity.pdbx_description
1 polymer ?
#
loop_
_entity_poly.entity_id
_entity_poly.type
_entity_poly.pdbx_seq_one_letter_code
_entity_poly.pdbx_strand_id
1 'polypeptide(L)'
;MSVSVSVENFDKSFKSFVKLEVYKLANIKSAKKRILVNRTKAARNKAIKSAVKTAIKKVDTAVANKDKEAAGAALTNAISAISMATSKGVYHKNNCARKVSRLTKAVNSIG
;
A
#
# COMPACT_ATOMS: atom_id res chain seq x y z
N MET A 1 25.99 19.04 7.03
CA MET A 1 24.67 19.67 7.27
C MET A 1 24.23 20.46 6.03
N SER A 2 23.98 19.81 4.89
CA SER A 2 23.64 20.53 3.64
C SER A 2 22.87 19.74 2.57
N VAL A 3 22.62 18.43 2.74
CA VAL A 3 21.93 17.63 1.71
C VAL A 3 20.40 17.72 1.83
N SER A 4 19.87 18.03 3.02
CA SER A 4 18.43 18.00 3.31
C SER A 4 17.63 19.14 2.67
N VAL A 5 18.22 20.34 2.57
CA VAL A 5 17.54 21.55 2.09
C VAL A 5 17.27 21.49 0.57
N SER A 6 18.14 20.82 -0.20
CA SER A 6 17.97 20.66 -1.65
C SER A 6 16.84 19.70 -2.05
N VAL A 7 16.63 18.63 -1.27
CA VAL A 7 15.55 17.64 -1.53
C VAL A 7 14.17 18.23 -1.25
N GLU A 8 14.04 19.03 -0.17
CA GLU A 8 12.78 19.72 0.15
C GLU A 8 12.39 20.77 -0.90
N ASN A 9 13.38 21.47 -1.46
CA ASN A 9 13.16 22.46 -2.51
C ASN A 9 12.78 21.79 -3.86
N PHE A 10 13.31 20.61 -4.14
CA PHE A 10 12.92 19.81 -5.32
C PHE A 10 11.47 19.28 -5.22
N ASP A 11 11.07 18.77 -4.05
CA ASP A 11 9.69 18.30 -3.82
C ASP A 11 8.67 19.45 -3.91
N LYS A 12 8.99 20.63 -3.37
CA LYS A 12 8.16 21.84 -3.52
C LYS A 12 8.01 22.27 -4.99
N SER A 13 9.08 22.22 -5.77
CA SER A 13 9.06 22.52 -7.21
C SER A 13 8.21 21.53 -8.01
N PHE A 14 8.34 20.23 -7.74
CA PHE A 14 7.52 19.20 -8.39
C PHE A 14 6.02 19.31 -8.05
N LYS A 15 5.70 19.67 -6.80
CA LYS A 15 4.31 19.93 -6.36
C LYS A 15 3.70 21.15 -7.05
N SER A 16 4.51 22.18 -7.28
CA SER A 16 4.14 23.39 -8.03
C SER A 16 3.85 23.06 -9.50
N PHE A 17 4.75 22.31 -10.15
CA PHE A 17 4.61 21.89 -11.56
C PHE A 17 3.29 21.13 -11.81
N VAL A 18 3.00 20.15 -10.95
CA VAL A 18 1.76 19.35 -11.04
C VAL A 18 0.52 20.22 -10.84
N LYS A 19 0.58 21.18 -9.91
CA LYS A 19 -0.53 22.10 -9.68
C LYS A 19 -0.79 22.96 -10.91
N LEU A 20 0.25 23.46 -11.57
CA LEU A 20 0.10 24.23 -12.82
C LEU A 20 -0.48 23.40 -13.96
N GLU A 21 -0.08 22.14 -14.11
CA GLU A 21 -0.54 21.24 -15.16
C GLU A 21 -2.04 20.91 -15.03
N VAL A 22 -2.51 20.65 -13.80
CA VAL A 22 -3.93 20.44 -13.50
C VAL A 22 -4.77 21.69 -13.78
N TYR A 23 -4.24 22.88 -13.48
CA TYR A 23 -4.98 24.13 -13.69
C TYR A 23 -5.02 24.57 -15.15
N LYS A 24 -4.06 24.13 -15.99
CA LYS A 24 -4.00 24.37 -17.43
C LYS A 24 -4.85 23.39 -18.26
N LEU A 25 -4.87 22.10 -17.90
CA LEU A 25 -5.54 21.05 -18.70
C LEU A 25 -7.03 20.86 -18.34
N ALA A 26 -7.42 21.05 -17.08
CA ALA A 26 -8.80 20.85 -16.65
C ALA A 26 -9.54 22.18 -16.55
N ASN A 27 -10.44 22.50 -17.46
CA ASN A 27 -11.14 23.81 -17.44
C ASN A 27 -12.26 23.90 -16.37
N ILE A 28 -12.82 22.75 -15.97
CA ILE A 28 -13.95 22.69 -15.03
C ILE A 28 -13.44 22.62 -13.58
N LYS A 29 -14.00 23.47 -12.69
CA LYS A 29 -13.65 23.54 -11.26
C LYS A 29 -13.74 22.18 -10.53
N SER A 30 -14.79 21.40 -10.83
CA SER A 30 -14.98 20.06 -10.25
C SER A 30 -13.89 19.07 -10.70
N ALA A 31 -13.46 19.13 -11.96
CA ALA A 31 -12.41 18.27 -12.50
C ALA A 31 -11.04 18.56 -11.84
N LYS A 32 -10.66 19.84 -11.71
CA LYS A 32 -9.43 20.25 -10.98
C LYS A 32 -9.42 19.65 -9.56
N LYS A 33 -10.53 19.78 -8.83
CA LYS A 33 -10.67 19.24 -7.47
C LYS A 33 -10.53 17.71 -7.46
N ARG A 34 -11.17 17.00 -8.40
CA ARG A 34 -11.10 15.53 -8.48
C ARG A 34 -9.69 15.03 -8.74
N ILE A 35 -8.92 15.68 -9.60
CA ILE A 35 -7.54 15.29 -9.89
C ILE A 35 -6.67 15.38 -8.63
N LEU A 36 -6.77 16.48 -7.88
CA LEU A 36 -6.02 16.67 -6.62
C LEU A 36 -6.41 15.62 -5.57
N VAL A 37 -7.70 15.37 -5.38
CA VAL A 37 -8.21 14.37 -4.43
C VAL A 37 -7.81 12.94 -4.85
N ASN A 38 -7.84 12.63 -6.15
CA ASN A 38 -7.45 11.32 -6.64
C ASN A 38 -5.95 11.07 -6.43
N ARG A 39 -5.10 12.09 -6.64
CA ARG A 39 -3.66 11.98 -6.41
C ARG A 39 -3.33 11.67 -4.95
N THR A 40 -3.96 12.37 -4.00
CA THR A 40 -3.73 12.13 -2.57
C THR A 40 -4.22 10.74 -2.14
N LYS A 41 -5.41 10.33 -2.60
CA LYS A 41 -5.95 8.99 -2.36
C LYS A 41 -5.06 7.90 -2.97
N ALA A 42 -4.56 8.11 -4.20
CA ALA A 42 -3.69 7.17 -4.89
C ALA A 42 -2.37 6.97 -4.13
N ALA A 43 -1.73 8.04 -3.65
CA ALA A 43 -0.51 7.95 -2.86
C ALA A 43 -0.72 7.13 -1.57
N ARG A 44 -1.80 7.40 -0.82
CA ARG A 44 -2.14 6.64 0.39
C ARG A 44 -2.40 5.17 0.09
N ASN A 45 -3.19 4.90 -0.95
CA ASN A 45 -3.55 3.54 -1.35
C ASN A 45 -2.32 2.76 -1.85
N LYS A 46 -1.37 3.43 -2.52
CA LYS A 46 -0.10 2.82 -2.95
C LYS A 46 0.70 2.31 -1.76
N ALA A 47 0.90 3.13 -0.73
CA ALA A 47 1.64 2.76 0.48
C ALA A 47 1.01 1.58 1.23
N ILE A 48 -0.32 1.57 1.38
CA ILE A 48 -1.03 0.47 2.05
C ILE A 48 -0.93 -0.83 1.23
N LYS A 49 -1.11 -0.73 -0.10
CA LYS A 49 -0.99 -1.89 -0.99
C LYS A 49 0.42 -2.48 -0.99
N SER A 50 1.46 -1.64 -0.98
CA SER A 50 2.86 -2.11 -0.90
C SER A 50 3.15 -2.79 0.43
N ALA A 51 2.70 -2.24 1.56
CA ALA A 51 2.90 -2.85 2.86
C ALA A 51 2.27 -4.26 2.94
N VAL A 52 1.03 -4.41 2.46
CA VAL A 52 0.36 -5.73 2.41
C VAL A 52 1.10 -6.69 1.47
N LYS A 53 1.57 -6.23 0.31
CA LYS A 53 2.35 -7.08 -0.61
C LYS A 53 3.65 -7.57 0.03
N THR A 54 4.34 -6.70 0.78
CA THR A 54 5.56 -7.07 1.51
C THR A 54 5.27 -8.09 2.61
N ALA A 55 4.19 -7.93 3.37
CA ALA A 55 3.80 -8.88 4.40
C ALA A 55 3.48 -10.27 3.82
N ILE A 56 2.75 -10.32 2.70
CA ILE A 56 2.46 -11.56 1.97
C ILE A 56 3.75 -12.25 1.53
N LYS A 57 4.67 -11.50 0.92
CA LYS A 57 5.97 -12.05 0.47
C LYS A 57 6.77 -12.67 1.63
N LYS A 58 6.73 -12.08 2.83
CA LYS A 58 7.41 -12.64 4.00
C LYS A 58 6.84 -14.00 4.41
N VAL A 59 5.52 -14.18 4.30
CA VAL A 59 4.87 -15.47 4.51
C VAL A 59 5.30 -16.45 3.43
N ASP A 60 5.26 -16.06 2.15
CA ASP A 60 5.64 -16.93 1.04
C ASP A 60 7.11 -17.38 1.14
N THR A 61 8.03 -16.50 1.58
CA THR A 61 9.44 -16.87 1.81
C THR A 61 9.61 -17.84 2.98
N ALA A 62 8.88 -17.64 4.09
CA ALA A 62 8.92 -18.57 5.22
C ALA A 62 8.32 -19.93 4.83
N VAL A 63 7.29 -19.93 3.98
CA VAL A 63 6.67 -21.13 3.44
C VAL A 63 7.66 -21.91 2.55
N ALA A 64 8.40 -21.21 1.69
CA ALA A 64 9.42 -21.83 0.84
C ALA A 64 10.56 -22.47 1.65
N ASN A 65 10.94 -21.87 2.78
CA ASN A 65 11.99 -22.37 3.67
C ASN A 65 11.53 -23.50 4.60
N LYS A 66 10.22 -23.80 4.65
CA LYS A 66 9.60 -24.83 5.52
C LYS A 66 9.74 -24.59 7.04
N ASP A 67 9.97 -23.35 7.45
CA ASP A 67 10.09 -22.97 8.87
C ASP A 67 8.71 -22.74 9.50
N LYS A 68 8.21 -23.73 10.27
CA LYS A 68 6.86 -23.69 10.86
C LYS A 68 6.64 -22.52 11.85
N GLU A 69 7.60 -22.25 12.72
CA GLU A 69 7.48 -21.17 13.72
C GLU A 69 7.51 -19.78 13.07
N ALA A 70 8.44 -19.57 12.13
CA ALA A 70 8.56 -18.32 11.40
C ALA A 70 7.34 -18.06 10.50
N ALA A 71 6.78 -19.10 9.88
CA ALA A 71 5.56 -19.01 9.09
C ALA A 71 4.34 -18.60 9.94
N GLY A 72 4.20 -19.13 11.16
CA GLY A 72 3.15 -18.76 12.10
C GLY A 72 3.22 -17.28 12.51
N ALA A 73 4.42 -16.80 12.89
CA ALA A 73 4.64 -15.40 13.25
C ALA A 73 4.48 -14.45 12.06
N ALA A 74 4.86 -14.86 10.85
CA ALA A 74 4.65 -14.06 9.65
C ALA A 74 3.16 -13.98 9.27
N LEU A 75 2.40 -15.06 9.48
CA LEU A 75 0.98 -15.14 9.18
C LEU A 75 0.16 -14.17 10.04
N THR A 76 0.40 -14.11 11.36
CA THR A 76 -0.31 -13.18 12.26
C THR A 76 -0.08 -11.72 11.87
N ASN A 77 1.17 -11.37 11.55
CA ASN A 77 1.53 -10.05 11.03
C ASN A 77 0.84 -9.73 9.69
N ALA A 78 0.79 -10.70 8.77
CA ALA A 78 0.12 -10.53 7.48
C ALA A 78 -1.40 -10.36 7.65
N ILE A 79 -2.04 -11.12 8.54
CA ILE A 79 -3.47 -10.98 8.85
C ILE A 79 -3.77 -9.59 9.41
N SER A 80 -2.96 -9.10 10.35
CA SER A 80 -3.10 -7.75 10.91
C SER A 80 -2.96 -6.66 9.84
N ALA A 81 -1.97 -6.78 8.95
CA ALA A 81 -1.80 -5.83 7.84
C ALA A 81 -3.01 -5.83 6.87
N ILE A 82 -3.57 -7.01 6.59
CA ILE A 82 -4.75 -7.16 5.72
C ILE A 82 -6.01 -6.59 6.39
N SER A 83 -6.21 -6.84 7.69
CA SER A 83 -7.38 -6.34 8.42
C SER A 83 -7.34 -4.81 8.51
N MET A 84 -6.19 -4.22 8.80
CA MET A 84 -5.99 -2.76 8.78
C MET A 84 -6.29 -2.17 7.41
N ALA A 85 -5.85 -2.80 6.32
CA ALA A 85 -6.15 -2.33 4.97
C ALA A 85 -7.65 -2.39 4.62
N THR A 86 -8.40 -3.29 5.26
CA THR A 86 -9.87 -3.36 5.19
C THR A 86 -10.51 -2.19 5.93
N SER A 87 -10.09 -1.94 7.18
CA SER A 87 -10.63 -0.84 7.99
C SER A 87 -10.33 0.53 7.38
N LYS A 88 -9.22 0.66 6.65
CA LYS A 88 -8.90 1.87 5.87
C LYS A 88 -9.64 1.95 4.53
N GLY A 89 -10.46 0.96 4.17
CA GLY A 89 -11.28 0.95 2.95
C GLY A 89 -10.49 0.76 1.65
N VAL A 90 -9.26 0.25 1.72
CA VAL A 90 -8.42 0.04 0.52
C VAL A 90 -8.78 -1.27 -0.18
N TYR A 91 -9.19 -2.28 0.57
CA TYR A 91 -9.67 -3.55 0.06
C TYR A 91 -11.10 -3.82 0.54
N HIS A 92 -11.89 -4.44 -0.32
CA HIS A 92 -13.20 -4.95 0.05
C HIS A 92 -13.09 -6.18 0.96
N LYS A 93 -14.04 -6.36 1.88
CA LYS A 93 -14.08 -7.46 2.85
C LYS A 93 -13.82 -8.84 2.23
N ASN A 94 -14.45 -9.13 1.10
CA ASN A 94 -14.31 -10.42 0.41
C ASN A 94 -12.90 -10.64 -0.17
N ASN A 95 -12.22 -9.56 -0.59
CA ASN A 95 -10.84 -9.67 -1.09
C ASN A 95 -9.88 -10.02 0.06
N CYS A 96 -10.08 -9.39 1.22
CA CYS A 96 -9.31 -9.68 2.42
C CYS A 96 -9.52 -11.11 2.92
N ALA A 97 -10.78 -11.56 2.99
CA ALA A 97 -11.10 -12.94 3.36
C ALA A 97 -10.42 -13.97 2.43
N ARG A 98 -10.43 -13.73 1.11
CA ARG A 98 -9.72 -14.60 0.14
C ARG A 98 -8.22 -14.62 0.38
N LYS A 99 -7.60 -13.48 0.69
CA LYS A 99 -6.15 -13.40 0.96
C LYS A 99 -5.78 -14.15 2.23
N VAL A 100 -6.53 -13.94 3.32
CA VAL A 100 -6.32 -14.67 4.59
C VAL A 100 -6.46 -16.17 4.36
N SER A 101 -7.54 -16.62 3.71
CA SER A 101 -7.75 -18.04 3.42
C SER A 101 -6.60 -18.67 2.62
N ARG A 102 -6.07 -17.97 1.60
CA ARG A 102 -4.94 -18.46 0.80
C ARG A 102 -3.66 -18.60 1.63
N LEU A 103 -3.34 -17.60 2.45
CA LEU A 103 -2.15 -17.64 3.31
C LEU A 103 -2.25 -18.74 4.36
N THR A 104 -3.41 -18.88 5.01
CA THR A 104 -3.63 -19.95 5.99
C THR A 104 -3.49 -21.33 5.36
N LYS A 105 -4.04 -21.55 4.15
CA LYS A 105 -3.86 -22.82 3.43
C LYS A 105 -2.39 -23.10 3.09
N ALA A 106 -1.65 -22.07 2.67
CA ALA A 106 -0.23 -22.21 2.34
C ALA A 106 0.62 -22.60 3.56
N VAL A 107 0.38 -21.96 4.72
CA VAL A 107 1.08 -22.28 5.97
C VAL A 107 0.70 -23.69 6.46
N ASN A 108 -0.59 -24.03 6.41
CA ASN A 108 -1.07 -25.35 6.83
C ASN A 108 -0.55 -26.49 5.94
N SER A 109 -0.21 -26.23 4.67
CA SER A 109 0.33 -27.25 3.75
C SER A 109 1.75 -27.70 4.11
N ILE A 110 2.46 -26.95 4.96
CA ILE A 110 3.79 -27.34 5.50
C ILE A 110 3.61 -28.13 6.79
N GLY A 111 2.44 -27.98 7.43
CA GLY A 111 2.02 -28.62 8.67
C GLY A 111 2.05 -30.14 8.58
#